data_AF-X1M8A0-F1
#
_entry.id   AF-X1M8A0-F1
#
_cell.length_a   1.000
_cell.length_b   1.000
_cell.length_c   1.000
_cell.angle_alpha   90.00
_cell.angle_beta   90.00
_cell.angle_gamma   90.00
#
_symmetry.space_group_name_H-M   'P 1'
#
loop_
_entity.id
_entity.type
_entity.pdbx_description
1 polymer ?
#
loop_
_entity_poly.entity_id
_entity_poly.type
_entity_poly.pdbx_seq_one_letter_code
_entity_poly.pdbx_strand_id
1 'polypeptide(L)'
;MRDSMHFYLQKVLVAQEEERKRIARELHDDAGQSLLLLAHQLDAIASDSRSKLSKPVQEKLTQVHDLAVETLNGLRRYAQELRPAILDDMGLVASDGEEAVKLSAELKPDIIIMDIVMPKLSGIEATKQIRKVSPTTAVLVLTAYDDDRYVIGLLEAGAAG
;
A
#
# COMPACT_ATOMS: atom_id res chain seq x y z
N MET A 1 -18.92 4.25 36.54
CA MET A 1 -18.83 5.46 35.68
C MET A 1 -17.48 5.56 34.94
N ARG A 2 -16.33 5.22 35.56
CA ARG A 2 -15.02 5.17 34.86
C ARG A 2 -14.92 4.10 33.75
N ASP A 3 -15.51 2.92 33.97
CA ASP A 3 -15.44 1.81 33.00
C ASP A 3 -16.19 2.11 31.68
N SER A 4 -17.28 2.88 31.77
CA SER A 4 -18.03 3.34 30.60
C SER A 4 -17.20 4.31 29.75
N MET A 5 -16.40 5.18 30.38
CA MET A 5 -15.59 6.18 29.66
C MET A 5 -14.43 5.53 28.89
N HIS A 6 -13.76 4.53 29.46
CA HIS A 6 -12.76 3.73 28.75
C HIS A 6 -13.35 2.94 27.58
N PHE A 7 -14.54 2.36 27.76
CA PHE A 7 -15.25 1.65 26.70
C PHE A 7 -15.61 2.57 25.52
N TYR A 8 -16.13 3.78 25.79
CA TYR A 8 -16.45 4.75 24.74
C TYR A 8 -15.19 5.31 24.06
N LEU A 9 -14.11 5.57 24.80
CA LEU A 9 -12.82 5.96 24.23
C LEU A 9 -12.26 4.91 23.28
N GLN A 10 -12.31 3.62 23.67
CA GLN A 10 -11.86 2.53 22.81
C GLN A 10 -12.73 2.40 21.55
N LYS A 11 -14.05 2.57 21.67
CA LYS A 11 -14.97 2.58 20.51
C LYS A 11 -14.68 3.74 19.54
N VAL A 12 -14.40 4.93 20.06
CA VAL A 12 -14.05 6.11 19.24
C VAL A 12 -12.71 5.91 18.55
N LEU A 13 -11.71 5.38 19.24
CA LEU A 13 -10.40 5.09 18.65
C LEU A 13 -10.50 4.05 17.52
N VAL A 14 -11.24 2.96 17.75
CA VAL A 14 -11.47 1.94 16.71
C VAL A 14 -12.21 2.53 15.51
N ALA A 15 -13.26 3.33 15.74
CA ALA A 15 -14.00 3.98 14.66
C ALA A 15 -13.14 4.99 13.88
N GLN A 16 -12.29 5.76 14.56
CA GLN A 16 -11.33 6.65 13.90
C GLN A 16 -10.30 5.90 13.06
N GLU A 17 -9.86 4.74 13.54
CA GLU A 17 -8.90 3.89 12.83
C GLU A 17 -9.51 3.23 11.59
N GLU A 18 -10.75 2.73 11.70
CA GLU A 18 -11.50 2.21 10.56
C GLU A 18 -11.76 3.31 9.50
N GLU A 19 -12.09 4.52 9.94
CA GLU A 19 -12.34 5.66 9.05
C GLU A 19 -11.06 6.11 8.34
N ARG A 20 -9.91 6.16 9.04
CA ARG A 20 -8.61 6.43 8.39
C ARG A 20 -8.28 5.39 7.33
N LYS A 21 -8.49 4.11 7.61
CA LYS A 21 -8.30 3.01 6.65
C LYS A 21 -9.27 3.10 5.47
N ARG A 22 -10.50 3.56 5.68
CA ARG A 22 -11.47 3.79 4.59
C ARG A 22 -10.99 4.92 3.68
N ILE A 23 -10.61 6.06 4.26
CA ILE A 23 -10.11 7.23 3.52
C ILE A 23 -8.83 6.89 2.75
N ALA A 24 -7.89 6.16 3.36
CA ALA A 24 -6.66 5.74 2.69
C ALA A 24 -6.95 4.86 1.46
N ARG A 25 -7.91 3.93 1.55
CA ARG A 25 -8.34 3.09 0.43
C ARG A 25 -9.04 3.90 -0.65
N GLU A 26 -10.01 4.74 -0.31
CA GLU A 26 -10.71 5.59 -1.29
C GLU A 26 -9.75 6.54 -2.02
N LEU A 27 -8.77 7.11 -1.32
CA LEU A 27 -7.73 7.90 -1.95
C LEU A 27 -6.90 7.06 -2.93
N HIS A 28 -6.46 5.86 -2.53
CA HIS A 28 -5.65 5.00 -3.39
C HIS A 28 -6.41 4.50 -4.63
N ASP A 29 -7.61 3.95 -4.42
CA ASP A 29 -8.37 3.21 -5.42
C ASP A 29 -9.03 4.16 -6.43
N ASP A 30 -9.69 5.23 -5.98
CA ASP A 30 -10.44 6.11 -6.89
C ASP A 30 -9.57 7.25 -7.42
N ALA A 31 -8.99 8.04 -6.51
CA ALA A 31 -8.25 9.25 -6.90
C ALA A 31 -6.90 8.91 -7.53
N GLY A 32 -6.22 7.87 -7.01
CA GLY A 32 -4.95 7.40 -7.55
C GLY A 32 -5.08 6.84 -8.97
N GLN A 33 -6.05 5.96 -9.21
CA GLN A 33 -6.27 5.39 -10.55
C GLN A 33 -6.71 6.43 -11.57
N SER A 34 -7.58 7.36 -11.17
CA SER A 34 -8.04 8.45 -12.04
C SER A 34 -6.88 9.32 -12.51
N LEU A 35 -5.98 9.70 -11.60
CA LEU A 35 -4.79 10.50 -11.93
C LEU A 35 -3.80 9.72 -12.80
N LEU A 36 -3.62 8.43 -12.56
CA LEU A 36 -2.75 7.57 -13.37
C LEU A 36 -3.27 7.44 -14.81
N LEU A 37 -4.58 7.21 -14.97
CA LEU A 37 -5.21 7.15 -16.28
C LEU A 37 -5.07 8.49 -17.03
N LEU A 38 -5.25 9.59 -16.31
CA LEU A 38 -5.14 10.93 -16.86
C LEU A 38 -3.70 11.23 -17.33
N ALA A 39 -2.69 10.88 -16.52
CA ALA A 39 -1.29 10.98 -16.92
C ALA A 39 -1.00 10.16 -18.19
N HIS A 40 -1.46 8.90 -18.26
CA HIS A 40 -1.30 8.05 -19.45
C HIS A 40 -1.98 8.62 -20.71
N GLN A 41 -3.18 9.20 -20.57
CA GLN A 41 -3.88 9.84 -21.70
C GLN A 41 -3.12 11.07 -22.21
N LEU A 42 -2.55 11.88 -21.31
CA LEU A 42 -1.74 13.04 -21.68
C LEU A 42 -0.46 12.61 -22.42
N ASP A 43 0.21 11.56 -21.94
CA ASP A 43 1.38 10.98 -22.60
C ASP A 43 1.04 10.42 -23.98
N ALA A 44 -0.09 9.72 -24.13
CA ALA A 44 -0.53 9.18 -25.42
C ALA A 44 -0.80 10.29 -26.45
N ILE A 45 -1.38 11.42 -26.02
CA ILE A 45 -1.60 12.59 -26.88
C ILE A 45 -0.28 13.27 -27.24
N ALA A 46 0.64 13.40 -26.28
CA ALA A 46 1.93 14.03 -26.49
C ALA A 46 2.88 13.21 -27.39
N SER A 47 2.79 11.87 -27.32
CA SER A 47 3.61 10.92 -28.08
C SER A 47 3.03 10.51 -29.44
N ASP A 48 1.76 10.84 -29.73
CA ASP A 48 1.16 10.57 -31.03
C ASP A 48 1.85 11.39 -32.13
N SER A 49 2.74 10.71 -32.85
CA SER A 49 3.55 11.26 -33.94
C SER A 49 2.73 11.70 -35.16
N ARG A 50 1.42 11.37 -35.22
CA ARG A 50 0.49 11.87 -36.25
C ARG A 50 -0.11 13.22 -35.89
N SER A 51 -0.09 13.59 -34.61
CA SER A 51 -0.60 14.86 -34.14
C SER A 51 0.43 15.97 -34.43
N LYS A 52 0.13 16.86 -35.38
CA LYS A 52 0.92 18.09 -35.60
C LYS A 52 0.56 19.12 -34.51
N LEU A 53 0.79 18.78 -33.25
CA LEU A 53 0.57 19.70 -32.14
C LEU A 53 1.55 20.87 -32.25
N SER A 54 1.06 22.07 -31.99
CA SER A 54 1.92 23.25 -31.92
C SER A 54 2.79 23.20 -30.66
N LYS A 55 3.99 23.78 -30.71
CA LYS A 55 4.90 23.86 -29.55
C LYS A 55 4.21 24.34 -28.25
N PRO A 56 3.37 25.40 -28.26
CA PRO A 56 2.68 25.85 -27.06
C PRO A 56 1.72 24.80 -26.46
N VAL A 57 1.12 23.96 -27.31
CA VAL A 57 0.21 22.90 -26.86
C VAL A 57 1.00 21.72 -26.28
N GLN A 58 2.14 21.38 -26.88
CA GLN A 58 3.06 20.37 -26.32
C GLN A 58 3.58 20.79 -24.94
N GLU A 59 4.04 22.03 -24.80
CA GLU A 59 4.52 22.56 -23.51
C GLU A 59 3.42 22.53 -22.44
N LYS A 60 2.17 22.86 -22.82
CA LYS A 60 1.02 22.80 -21.92
C LYS A 60 0.71 21.35 -21.52
N LEU A 61 0.75 20.41 -22.45
CA LEU A 61 0.52 18.98 -22.20
C LEU A 61 1.55 18.41 -21.21
N THR A 62 2.83 18.72 -21.41
CA THR A 62 3.89 18.32 -20.48
C THR A 62 3.67 18.91 -19.08
N GLN A 63 3.31 20.20 -18.98
CA GLN A 63 2.98 20.80 -17.68
C GLN A 63 1.81 20.12 -16.95
N VAL A 64 0.75 19.77 -17.67
CA VAL A 64 -0.42 19.09 -17.07
C VAL A 64 -0.05 17.65 -16.68
N HIS A 65 0.75 16.96 -17.48
CA HIS A 65 1.26 15.63 -17.15
C HIS A 65 2.08 15.66 -15.86
N ASP A 66 3.05 16.56 -15.76
CA ASP A 66 3.94 16.66 -14.60
C ASP A 66 3.15 16.98 -13.32
N LEU A 67 2.15 17.86 -13.42
CA LEU A 67 1.26 18.17 -12.32
C LEU A 67 0.42 16.95 -11.88
N ALA A 68 -0.07 16.14 -12.83
CA ALA A 68 -0.82 14.93 -12.53
C ALA A 68 0.05 13.89 -11.79
N VAL A 69 1.30 13.71 -12.25
CA VAL A 69 2.28 12.82 -11.60
C VAL A 69 2.64 13.33 -10.20
N GLU A 70 2.89 14.62 -10.03
CA GLU A 70 3.18 15.21 -8.71
C GLU A 70 2.00 15.02 -7.74
N THR A 71 0.77 15.24 -8.22
CA THR A 71 -0.45 15.06 -7.43
C THR A 71 -0.62 13.60 -7.02
N LEU A 72 -0.38 12.65 -7.93
CA LEU A 72 -0.45 11.21 -7.64
C LEU A 72 0.56 10.82 -6.56
N ASN A 73 1.78 11.34 -6.62
CA ASN A 73 2.80 11.09 -5.61
C ASN A 73 2.43 11.68 -4.24
N GLY A 74 1.86 12.88 -4.21
CA GLY A 74 1.35 13.50 -2.97
C GLY A 74 0.23 12.68 -2.35
N LEU A 75 -0.73 12.23 -3.16
CA LEU A 75 -1.85 11.40 -2.74
C LEU A 75 -1.38 10.06 -2.15
N ARG A 76 -0.40 9.41 -2.79
CA ARG A 76 0.23 8.18 -2.26
C ARG A 76 0.86 8.40 -0.90
N ARG A 77 1.56 9.52 -0.70
CA ARG A 77 2.15 9.87 0.60
C ARG A 77 1.06 10.06 1.68
N TYR A 78 -0.01 10.78 1.38
CA TYR A 78 -1.10 10.96 2.35
C TYR A 78 -1.83 9.65 2.69
N ALA A 79 -2.03 8.78 1.71
CA ALA A 79 -2.58 7.45 1.95
C ALA A 79 -1.65 6.60 2.85
N GLN A 80 -0.34 6.76 2.73
CA GLN A 80 0.64 6.12 3.62
C GLN A 80 0.64 6.72 5.03
N GLU A 81 0.52 8.03 5.18
CA GLU A 81 0.44 8.72 6.47
C GLU A 81 -0.87 8.42 7.23
N LEU A 82 -1.90 7.97 6.51
CA LEU A 82 -3.16 7.48 7.09
C LEU A 82 -3.09 6.02 7.57
N ARG A 83 -1.94 5.33 7.42
CA ARG A 83 -1.75 3.99 8.01
C ARG A 83 -1.82 4.04 9.55
N PRO A 84 -2.17 2.92 10.20
CA PRO A 84 -2.38 2.86 11.65
C PRO A 84 -1.09 3.15 12.42
N ALA A 85 -0.95 4.35 12.98
CA ALA A 85 0.19 4.71 13.85
C ALA A 85 0.28 3.85 15.11
N ILE A 86 -0.80 3.17 15.51
CA ILE A 86 -0.81 2.27 16.67
C ILE A 86 0.10 1.05 16.47
N LEU A 87 0.26 0.57 15.24
CA LEU A 87 1.20 -0.53 14.97
C LEU A 87 2.65 -0.01 14.93
N ASP A 88 2.85 1.21 14.43
CA ASP A 88 4.17 1.88 14.41
C ASP A 88 4.67 2.18 15.83
N ASP A 89 3.81 2.72 16.71
CA ASP A 89 4.14 3.06 18.10
C ASP A 89 4.48 1.83 18.95
N MET A 90 3.98 0.65 18.57
CA MET A 90 4.32 -0.62 19.21
C MET A 90 5.56 -1.31 18.62
N GLY A 91 6.19 -0.73 17.59
CA GLY A 91 7.32 -1.33 16.89
C GLY A 91 6.96 -2.60 16.12
N LEU A 92 5.68 -2.80 15.78
CA LEU A 92 5.15 -3.99 15.13
C LEU A 92 5.05 -3.83 13.60
N VAL A 93 5.61 -2.75 13.06
CA VAL A 93 5.62 -2.46 11.61
C VAL A 93 7.04 -2.59 11.09
N ALA A 94 7.18 -3.38 10.03
CA ALA A 94 8.38 -3.43 9.22
C ALA A 94 8.25 -2.44 8.05
N SER A 95 9.33 -1.72 7.76
CA SER A 95 9.41 -0.80 6.62
C SER A 95 9.66 -1.51 5.28
N ASP A 96 10.18 -2.74 5.32
CA ASP A 96 10.42 -3.59 4.16
C ASP A 96 10.42 -5.10 4.50
N GLY A 97 10.53 -5.95 3.49
CA GLY A 97 10.48 -7.40 3.67
C GLY A 97 11.67 -8.00 4.42
N GLU A 98 12.86 -7.39 4.38
CA GLU A 98 14.02 -7.88 5.15
C GLU A 98 13.81 -7.62 6.64
N GLU A 99 13.34 -6.43 6.98
CA GLU A 99 12.97 -6.06 8.35
C GLU A 99 11.83 -6.94 8.86
N ALA A 100 10.85 -7.26 8.02
CA ALA A 100 9.75 -8.17 8.39
C ALA A 100 10.26 -9.56 8.77
N VAL A 101 11.22 -10.13 8.01
CA VAL A 101 11.84 -11.43 8.34
C VAL A 101 12.57 -11.35 9.68
N LYS A 102 13.34 -10.29 9.92
CA LYS A 102 14.08 -10.08 11.16
C LYS A 102 13.14 -10.00 12.37
N LEU A 103 12.14 -9.12 12.31
CA LEU A 103 11.17 -8.95 13.39
C LEU A 103 10.35 -10.22 13.64
N SER A 104 10.05 -10.99 12.60
CA SER A 104 9.36 -12.28 12.75
C SER A 104 10.15 -13.29 13.58
N ALA A 105 11.47 -13.32 13.41
CA ALA A 105 12.34 -14.21 14.18
C ALA A 105 12.46 -13.78 15.65
N GLU A 106 12.47 -12.46 15.90
CA GLU A 106 12.61 -11.87 17.23
C GLU A 106 11.30 -11.93 18.03
N LEU A 107 10.19 -11.47 17.43
CA LEU A 107 8.92 -11.28 18.12
C LEU A 107 8.00 -12.50 18.05
N LYS A 108 8.23 -13.41 17.09
CA LYS A 108 7.42 -14.62 16.85
C LYS A 108 5.90 -14.35 16.90
N PRO A 109 5.39 -13.42 16.07
CA PRO A 109 3.98 -13.08 16.08
C PRO A 109 3.13 -14.26 15.65
N ASP A 110 1.90 -14.36 16.17
CA ASP A 110 0.94 -15.36 15.72
C ASP A 110 0.49 -15.09 14.27
N ILE A 111 0.35 -13.80 13.91
CA ILE A 111 -0.14 -13.36 12.60
C ILE A 111 0.70 -12.18 12.09
N ILE A 112 1.02 -12.20 10.80
CA ILE A 112 1.60 -11.08 10.05
C ILE A 112 0.64 -10.72 8.92
N ILE A 113 0.43 -9.41 8.74
CA ILE A 113 -0.26 -8.87 7.58
C ILE A 113 0.82 -8.28 6.66
N MET A 114 0.91 -8.79 5.43
CA MET A 114 2.02 -8.53 4.51
C MET A 114 1.54 -7.90 3.20
N ASP A 115 2.26 -6.90 2.69
CA ASP A 115 2.06 -6.40 1.32
C ASP A 115 2.87 -7.24 0.32
N ILE A 116 2.39 -7.42 -0.90
CA ILE A 116 3.13 -8.15 -1.94
C ILE A 116 4.29 -7.31 -2.48
N VAL A 117 4.03 -6.03 -2.74
CA VAL A 117 4.99 -5.15 -3.40
C VAL A 117 5.65 -4.27 -2.36
N MET A 118 6.87 -4.65 -1.97
CA MET A 118 7.67 -3.93 -0.99
C MET A 118 9.09 -3.67 -1.51
N PRO A 119 9.77 -2.63 -1.00
CA PRO A 119 11.18 -2.40 -1.29
C PRO A 119 12.07 -3.55 -0.81
N LYS A 120 13.24 -3.73 -1.44
CA LYS A 120 14.30 -4.73 -1.14
C LYS A 120 13.89 -6.19 -1.27
N LEU A 121 12.89 -6.64 -0.52
CA LEU A 121 12.39 -8.01 -0.50
C LEU A 121 10.86 -7.99 -0.64
N SER A 122 10.33 -8.69 -1.65
CA SER A 122 8.89 -8.75 -1.87
C SER A 122 8.18 -9.53 -0.75
N GLY A 123 6.86 -9.34 -0.64
CA GLY A 123 6.03 -10.11 0.29
C GLY A 123 6.08 -11.62 0.04
N ILE A 124 6.26 -12.06 -1.21
CA ILE A 124 6.36 -13.49 -1.55
C ILE A 124 7.67 -14.07 -0.98
N GLU A 125 8.79 -13.42 -1.28
CA GLU A 125 10.10 -13.87 -0.78
C GLU A 125 10.19 -13.74 0.74
N ALA A 126 9.65 -12.66 1.31
CA ALA A 126 9.58 -12.47 2.76
C ALA A 126 8.77 -13.60 3.42
N THR A 127 7.60 -13.95 2.89
CA THR A 127 6.77 -15.06 3.39
C THR A 127 7.53 -16.38 3.39
N LYS A 128 8.25 -16.70 2.30
CA LYS A 128 9.09 -17.90 2.22
C LYS A 128 10.17 -17.95 3.30
N GLN A 129 10.77 -16.80 3.61
CA GLN A 129 11.81 -16.70 4.63
C GLN A 129 11.22 -16.76 6.05
N ILE A 130 10.12 -16.05 6.31
CA ILE A 130 9.41 -16.05 7.58
C ILE A 130 8.98 -17.47 7.96
N ARG A 131 8.42 -18.24 7.02
CA ARG A 131 8.03 -19.63 7.28
C ARG A 131 9.19 -20.53 7.71
N LYS A 132 10.42 -20.23 7.31
CA LYS A 132 11.61 -20.99 7.74
C LYS A 132 12.05 -20.63 9.16
N VAL A 133 11.95 -19.35 9.54
CA VAL A 133 12.44 -18.85 10.83
C VAL A 133 11.37 -18.83 11.93
N SER A 134 10.09 -18.73 11.55
CA SER A 134 8.92 -18.79 12.43
C SER A 134 7.78 -19.59 11.78
N PRO A 135 7.84 -20.94 11.81
CA PRO A 135 6.88 -21.80 11.10
C PRO A 135 5.44 -21.67 11.60
N THR A 136 5.26 -21.27 12.86
CA THR A 136 3.95 -21.12 13.52
C THR A 136 3.26 -19.80 13.20
N THR A 137 3.98 -18.80 12.67
CA THR A 137 3.42 -17.52 12.28
C THR A 137 2.57 -17.68 11.01
N ALA A 138 1.31 -17.27 11.08
CA ALA A 138 0.45 -17.17 9.92
C ALA A 138 0.73 -15.86 9.18
N VAL A 139 0.88 -15.92 7.85
CA VAL A 139 1.07 -14.73 7.01
C VAL A 139 -0.17 -14.55 6.16
N LEU A 140 -0.87 -13.44 6.36
CA LEU A 140 -2.01 -13.00 5.56
C LEU A 140 -1.55 -11.88 4.62
N VAL A 141 -1.85 -11.99 3.34
CA VAL A 141 -1.34 -11.05 2.35
C VAL A 141 -2.43 -10.07 1.94
N LEU A 142 -2.11 -8.78 1.94
CA LEU A 142 -2.96 -7.71 1.42
C LEU A 142 -2.36 -7.19 0.12
N THR A 143 -3.13 -7.28 -0.96
CA THR A 143 -2.75 -6.75 -2.27
C THR A 143 -3.90 -5.95 -2.86
N ALA A 144 -3.59 -4.81 -3.46
CA ALA A 144 -4.52 -4.05 -4.30
C ALA A 144 -4.55 -4.56 -5.76
N TYR A 145 -3.73 -5.57 -6.09
CA TYR A 145 -3.63 -6.18 -7.41
C TYR A 145 -4.35 -7.52 -7.42
N ASP A 146 -5.40 -7.61 -8.24
CA ASP A 146 -6.23 -8.81 -8.51
C ASP A 146 -5.61 -9.75 -9.56
N ASP A 147 -4.28 -9.80 -9.66
CA ASP A 147 -3.61 -10.67 -10.63
C ASP A 147 -3.38 -12.07 -10.02
N ASP A 148 -4.16 -13.04 -10.49
CA ASP A 148 -4.16 -14.46 -10.11
C ASP A 148 -2.75 -15.09 -10.02
N ARG A 149 -1.78 -14.57 -10.79
CA ARG A 149 -0.40 -15.08 -10.78
C ARG A 149 0.30 -14.86 -9.44
N TYR A 150 -0.06 -13.81 -8.71
CA TYR A 150 0.49 -13.56 -7.37
C TYR A 150 -0.13 -14.49 -6.33
N VAL A 151 -1.41 -14.85 -6.48
CA VAL A 151 -2.13 -15.76 -5.56
C VAL A 151 -1.44 -17.13 -5.52
N ILE A 152 -1.08 -17.68 -6.69
CA ILE A 152 -0.36 -18.95 -6.79
C ILE A 152 1.00 -18.88 -6.08
N GLY A 153 1.79 -17.83 -6.37
CA GLY A 153 3.11 -17.64 -5.75
C GLY A 153 3.06 -17.50 -4.23
N LEU A 154 1.97 -16.95 -3.68
CA LEU A 154 1.75 -16.79 -2.25
C LEU A 154 1.34 -18.07 -1.54
N LEU A 155 0.44 -18.85 -2.15
CA LEU A 155 0.08 -20.17 -1.63
C LEU A 155 1.31 -21.09 -1.62
N GLU A 156 2.12 -21.08 -2.68
CA GLU A 156 3.39 -21.82 -2.73
C GLU A 156 4.42 -21.30 -1.72
N ALA A 157 4.41 -20.01 -1.41
CA ALA A 157 5.23 -19.42 -0.35
C ALA A 157 4.80 -19.83 1.06
N GLY A 158 3.60 -20.40 1.20
CA GLY A 158 3.02 -20.82 2.47
C GLY A 158 2.22 -19.74 3.17
N ALA A 159 1.72 -18.73 2.45
CA ALA A 159 0.74 -17.78 2.97
C ALA A 159 -0.52 -18.53 3.44
N ALA A 160 -1.17 -18.01 4.47
CA ALA A 160 -2.43 -18.54 5.00
C ALA A 160 -3.65 -18.07 4.21
N GLY A 161 -3.50 -17.00 3.42
CA GLY A 161 -4.52 -16.37 2.60
C GLY A 161 -4.04 -15.05 2.03
#